data_AF-A0A1F6VI65-F1
#
_entry.id   AF-A0A1F6VI65-F1
#
_cell.length_a   1.000
_cell.length_b   1.000
_cell.length_c   1.000
_cell.angle_alpha   90.00
_cell.angle_beta   90.00
_cell.angle_gamma   90.00
#
_symmetry.space_group_name_H-M   'P 1'
#
loop_
_entity.id
_entity.type
_entity.pdbx_description
1 polymer ?
#
loop_
_entity_poly.entity_id
_entity_poly.type
_entity_poly.pdbx_seq_one_letter_code
_entity_poly.pdbx_strand_id
1 'polypeptide(L)'
;MRFIQPNIILYFFLLVLGASGFFFTVLWPQTVGFYAFIAFAAAGGFGVAFYIFRTKKGGGQLVCPAGSDCNVVITSRYSKFLGVPIEYLGMAYYLIIISAYSVLIFAPHTLSTTMLSVVMALTAGAFLFSLYLLFAQAFLLRQWCIWCLLSAMLSIIIFIASLGSIGFAVAFLTEITTALKAMHAIGFVFGLGGAMAAAFLFSKFLGDRKIDEIELKTLQMLSELIWLGLALTIVSQFALYVTYAEILAASAAFLVQTAALFIAAVMSAILMIIFEPFLVMIPFKEPEMPRKRSPLSSLRKPIFVIGALALSSWLFAFAMDYLGEYEGTRLIFAYAIFLAAATAGGLIWERRVKKNRKN
;
A
#
# COMPACT_ATOMS: atom_id res chain seq x y z
N MET A 1 22.46 -6.93 -18.47
CA MET A 1 22.06 -6.77 -17.06
C MET A 1 20.57 -6.40 -17.03
N ARG A 2 19.68 -7.36 -16.69
CA ARG A 2 18.25 -7.05 -16.46
C ARG A 2 18.15 -6.42 -15.07
N PHE A 3 18.35 -5.12 -14.99
CA PHE A 3 18.34 -4.34 -13.74
C PHE A 3 16.93 -4.10 -13.18
N ILE A 4 15.89 -4.32 -13.98
CA ILE A 4 14.50 -4.23 -13.56
C ILE A 4 14.05 -5.64 -13.16
N GLN A 5 13.52 -5.78 -11.94
CA GLN A 5 12.92 -7.05 -11.52
C GLN A 5 11.84 -7.44 -12.55
N PRO A 6 11.88 -8.65 -13.14
CA PRO A 6 10.92 -9.06 -14.17
C PRO A 6 9.46 -9.02 -13.69
N ASN A 7 9.24 -8.93 -12.37
CA ASN A 7 7.94 -8.95 -11.72
C ASN A 7 7.48 -7.57 -11.23
N ILE A 8 8.20 -6.48 -11.55
CA ILE A 8 7.82 -5.11 -11.15
C ILE A 8 6.45 -4.71 -11.70
N ILE A 9 6.12 -5.18 -12.90
CA ILE A 9 4.84 -4.98 -13.55
C ILE A 9 3.74 -5.72 -12.78
N LEU A 10 4.04 -6.91 -12.28
CA LEU A 10 3.12 -7.70 -11.47
C LEU A 10 2.84 -7.05 -10.11
N TYR A 11 3.87 -6.48 -9.46
CA TYR A 11 3.69 -5.70 -8.22
C TYR A 11 2.73 -4.52 -8.42
N PHE A 12 2.99 -3.71 -9.45
CA PHE A 12 2.17 -2.54 -9.74
C PHE A 12 0.75 -2.95 -10.13
N PHE A 13 0.61 -3.99 -10.95
CA PHE A 13 -0.68 -4.54 -11.32
C PHE A 13 -1.49 -5.01 -10.11
N LEU A 14 -0.89 -5.75 -9.18
CA LEU A 14 -1.58 -6.27 -8.00
C LEU A 14 -1.97 -5.16 -7.02
N LEU A 15 -1.12 -4.15 -6.84
CA LEU A 15 -1.40 -2.97 -6.02
C LEU A 15 -2.55 -2.15 -6.63
N VAL A 16 -2.49 -1.91 -7.94
CA VAL A 16 -3.55 -1.20 -8.68
C VAL A 16 -4.85 -2.00 -8.65
N LEU A 17 -4.83 -3.32 -8.82
CA LEU A 17 -6.03 -4.15 -8.88
C LEU A 17 -6.76 -4.22 -7.52
N GLY A 18 -6.00 -4.25 -6.41
CA GLY A 18 -6.57 -4.13 -5.07
C GLY A 18 -7.18 -2.75 -4.80
N ALA A 19 -6.55 -1.68 -5.25
CA ALA A 19 -7.00 -0.32 -4.98
C ALA A 19 -8.06 0.20 -5.95
N SER A 20 -8.04 -0.20 -7.22
CA SER A 20 -9.08 0.12 -8.21
C SER A 20 -10.43 -0.41 -7.75
N GLY A 21 -10.42 -1.54 -7.04
CA GLY A 21 -11.58 -2.11 -6.40
C GLY A 21 -12.30 -1.16 -5.43
N PHE A 22 -11.57 -0.34 -4.67
CA PHE A 22 -12.17 0.61 -3.71
C PHE A 22 -12.94 1.72 -4.43
N PHE A 23 -12.42 2.19 -5.57
CA PHE A 23 -13.16 3.18 -6.37
C PHE A 23 -14.45 2.62 -6.96
N PHE A 24 -14.56 1.29 -7.17
CA PHE A 24 -15.83 0.67 -7.55
C PHE A 24 -16.87 0.73 -6.42
N THR A 25 -16.47 0.58 -5.16
CA THR A 25 -17.41 0.72 -4.04
C THR A 25 -17.89 2.15 -3.87
N VAL A 26 -17.08 3.13 -4.26
CA VAL A 26 -17.45 4.56 -4.28
C VAL A 26 -18.42 4.87 -5.41
N LEU A 27 -18.18 4.36 -6.63
CA LEU A 27 -19.03 4.60 -7.80
C LEU A 27 -20.38 3.89 -7.67
N TRP A 28 -20.41 2.72 -7.04
CA TRP A 28 -21.63 2.00 -6.69
C TRP A 28 -21.63 1.66 -5.19
N PRO A 29 -22.14 2.57 -4.33
CA PRO A 29 -22.22 2.34 -2.89
C PRO A 29 -23.27 1.29 -2.46
N GLN A 30 -23.96 0.69 -3.43
CA GLN A 30 -24.86 -0.44 -3.25
C GLN A 30 -24.09 -1.75 -2.98
N THR A 31 -24.76 -2.76 -2.40
CA THR A 31 -24.18 -4.06 -2.01
C THR A 31 -23.38 -4.75 -3.13
N VAL A 32 -23.80 -4.58 -4.38
CA VAL A 32 -23.11 -5.11 -5.57
C VAL A 32 -21.70 -4.54 -5.74
N GLY A 33 -21.48 -3.27 -5.39
CA GLY A 33 -20.16 -2.63 -5.45
C GLY A 33 -19.18 -3.27 -4.46
N PHE A 34 -19.63 -3.57 -3.24
CA PHE A 34 -18.84 -4.30 -2.24
C PHE A 34 -18.50 -5.73 -2.70
N TYR A 35 -19.42 -6.43 -3.35
CA TYR A 35 -19.15 -7.76 -3.90
C TYR A 35 -18.12 -7.73 -5.03
N ALA A 36 -18.25 -6.76 -5.95
CA ALA A 36 -17.28 -6.56 -7.02
C ALA A 36 -15.89 -6.27 -6.43
N PHE A 37 -15.81 -5.39 -5.43
CA PHE A 37 -14.57 -5.11 -4.74
C PHE A 37 -13.92 -6.34 -4.14
N ILE A 38 -14.69 -7.16 -3.41
CA ILE A 38 -14.20 -8.39 -2.80
C ILE A 38 -13.67 -9.35 -3.87
N ALA A 39 -14.37 -9.50 -5.00
CA ALA A 39 -13.93 -10.35 -6.10
C ALA A 39 -12.60 -9.87 -6.71
N PHE A 40 -12.44 -8.56 -6.94
CA PHE A 40 -11.18 -7.99 -7.44
C PHE A 40 -10.04 -8.13 -6.41
N ALA A 41 -10.28 -7.79 -5.15
CA ALA A 41 -9.30 -7.93 -4.08
C ALA A 41 -8.84 -9.40 -3.93
N ALA A 42 -9.77 -10.35 -4.04
CA ALA A 42 -9.46 -11.77 -4.00
C ALA A 42 -8.68 -12.24 -5.24
N ALA A 43 -8.97 -11.71 -6.43
CA ALA A 43 -8.17 -11.97 -7.63
C ALA A 43 -6.73 -11.46 -7.48
N GLY A 44 -6.55 -10.28 -6.88
CA GLY A 44 -5.23 -9.76 -6.49
C GLY A 44 -4.53 -10.69 -5.50
N GLY A 45 -5.24 -11.13 -4.46
CA GLY A 45 -4.72 -12.05 -3.45
C GLY A 45 -4.28 -13.39 -4.04
N PHE A 46 -5.08 -13.94 -4.96
CA PHE A 46 -4.74 -15.15 -5.71
C PHE A 46 -3.46 -14.95 -6.53
N GLY A 47 -3.32 -13.82 -7.21
CA GLY A 47 -2.11 -13.48 -7.97
C GLY A 47 -0.85 -13.43 -7.10
N VAL A 48 -0.95 -12.85 -5.89
CA VAL A 48 0.14 -12.85 -4.89
C VAL A 48 0.49 -14.28 -4.47
N ALA A 49 -0.50 -15.08 -4.08
CA ALA A 49 -0.28 -16.46 -3.62
C ALA A 49 0.31 -17.35 -4.72
N PHE A 50 -0.19 -17.23 -5.94
CA PHE A 50 0.31 -17.95 -7.11
C PHE A 50 1.75 -17.57 -7.46
N TYR A 51 2.10 -16.28 -7.33
CA TYR A 51 3.45 -15.81 -7.55
C TYR A 51 4.44 -16.39 -6.53
N ILE A 52 4.08 -16.41 -5.25
CA ILE A 52 4.90 -17.04 -4.19
C ILE A 52 5.08 -18.52 -4.52
N PHE A 53 3.99 -19.23 -4.84
CA PHE A 53 4.02 -20.64 -5.20
C PHE A 53 4.97 -20.93 -6.38
N ARG A 54 4.84 -20.19 -7.49
CA ARG A 54 5.68 -20.37 -8.68
C ARG A 54 7.15 -20.13 -8.38
N THR A 55 7.45 -19.10 -7.59
CA THR A 55 8.83 -18.76 -7.22
C THR A 55 9.47 -19.84 -6.36
N LYS A 56 8.73 -20.33 -5.35
CA LYS A 56 9.19 -21.40 -4.45
C LYS A 56 9.42 -22.72 -5.20
N LYS A 57 8.50 -23.09 -6.10
CA LYS A 57 8.61 -24.32 -6.92
C LYS A 57 9.75 -24.24 -7.93
N GLY A 58 10.05 -23.04 -8.45
CA GLY A 58 11.17 -22.81 -9.36
C GLY A 58 12.55 -22.72 -8.70
N GLY A 59 12.64 -22.87 -7.37
CA GLY A 59 13.89 -22.69 -6.62
C GLY A 59 14.41 -21.25 -6.63
N GLY A 60 13.57 -20.27 -7.00
CA GLY A 60 13.93 -18.87 -7.06
C GLY A 60 13.94 -18.24 -5.67
N GLN A 61 14.83 -17.26 -5.45
CA GLN A 61 14.81 -16.43 -4.25
C GLN A 61 13.80 -15.29 -4.41
N LEU A 62 12.91 -15.13 -3.43
CA LEU A 62 12.06 -13.94 -3.37
C LEU A 62 12.91 -12.77 -2.87
N VAL A 63 13.13 -11.80 -3.75
CA VAL A 63 13.81 -10.55 -3.39
C VAL A 63 12.75 -9.59 -2.84
N CYS A 64 12.86 -9.17 -1.57
CA CYS A 64 12.06 -8.05 -1.10
C CYS A 64 12.64 -6.74 -1.65
N PRO A 65 11.81 -5.81 -2.15
CA PRO A 65 12.26 -4.49 -2.56
C PRO A 65 12.71 -3.61 -1.39
N ALA A 66 12.17 -3.82 -0.19
CA ALA A 66 12.48 -3.06 1.03
C ALA A 66 13.85 -3.41 1.66
N GLY A 67 14.69 -4.20 0.99
CA GLY A 67 16.00 -4.63 1.49
C GLY A 67 15.99 -5.74 2.54
N SER A 68 14.81 -6.15 3.04
CA SER A 68 14.66 -7.30 3.96
C SER A 68 14.77 -8.65 3.24
N ASP A 69 15.03 -9.74 3.98
CA ASP A 69 15.10 -11.07 3.38
C ASP A 69 13.73 -11.78 3.41
N CYS A 70 12.93 -11.55 2.37
CA CYS A 70 11.68 -12.26 2.11
C CYS A 70 11.87 -13.79 2.14
N ASN A 71 13.05 -14.28 1.74
CA ASN A 71 13.33 -15.71 1.65
C ASN A 71 13.30 -16.36 3.03
N VAL A 72 13.84 -15.69 4.06
CA VAL A 72 13.79 -16.16 5.46
C VAL A 72 12.36 -16.42 5.92
N VAL A 73 11.42 -15.54 5.54
CA VAL A 73 10.01 -15.67 5.92
C VAL A 73 9.33 -16.85 5.21
N ILE A 74 9.52 -16.99 3.89
CA ILE A 74 8.85 -18.03 3.09
C ILE A 74 9.42 -19.43 3.32
N THR A 75 10.65 -19.57 3.80
CA THR A 75 11.26 -20.85 4.16
C THR A 75 11.17 -21.15 5.64
N SER A 76 10.61 -20.24 6.43
CA SER A 76 10.46 -20.41 7.88
C SER A 76 9.51 -21.56 8.23
N ARG A 77 9.56 -21.98 9.50
CA ARG A 77 8.59 -22.94 10.07
C ARG A 77 7.14 -22.46 9.95
N TYR A 78 6.91 -21.14 9.91
CA TYR A 78 5.59 -20.53 9.77
C TYR A 78 5.08 -20.55 8.34
N SER A 79 5.88 -20.93 7.35
CA SER A 79 5.45 -21.03 5.94
C SER A 79 4.61 -22.28 5.64
N LYS A 80 4.44 -23.17 6.62
CA LYS A 80 3.62 -24.38 6.54
C LYS A 80 2.63 -24.41 7.70
N PHE A 81 1.39 -24.74 7.40
CA PHE A 81 0.35 -24.97 8.39
C PHE A 81 -0.13 -26.42 8.27
N LEU A 82 -0.02 -27.19 9.36
CA LEU A 82 -0.32 -28.63 9.36
C LEU A 82 0.39 -29.43 8.25
N GLY A 83 1.63 -29.06 7.92
CA GLY A 83 2.42 -29.68 6.85
C GLY A 83 2.11 -29.17 5.43
N VAL A 84 1.02 -28.44 5.24
CA VAL A 84 0.64 -27.83 3.95
C VAL A 84 1.28 -26.44 3.82
N PRO A 85 1.95 -26.14 2.70
CA PRO A 85 2.48 -24.79 2.47
C PRO A 85 1.37 -23.75 2.35
N ILE A 86 1.54 -22.61 3.01
CA ILE A 86 0.50 -21.57 3.14
C ILE A 86 0.06 -21.01 1.79
N GLU A 87 0.96 -20.95 0.80
CA GLU A 87 0.62 -20.49 -0.55
C GLU A 87 -0.53 -21.30 -1.19
N TYR A 88 -0.66 -22.60 -0.89
CA TYR A 88 -1.79 -23.41 -1.39
C TYR A 88 -3.09 -23.08 -0.67
N LEU A 89 -3.04 -22.90 0.66
CA LEU A 89 -4.21 -22.51 1.45
C LEU A 89 -4.71 -21.12 1.02
N GLY A 90 -3.79 -20.18 0.77
CA GLY A 90 -4.11 -18.86 0.24
C GLY A 90 -4.76 -18.93 -1.15
N MET A 91 -4.18 -19.69 -2.08
CA MET A 91 -4.78 -19.89 -3.42
C MET A 91 -6.19 -20.48 -3.33
N ALA A 92 -6.41 -21.51 -2.50
CA ALA A 92 -7.71 -22.11 -2.32
C ALA A 92 -8.73 -21.13 -1.72
N TYR A 93 -8.34 -20.39 -0.67
CA TYR A 93 -9.17 -19.36 -0.05
C TYR A 93 -9.60 -18.30 -1.07
N TYR A 94 -8.65 -17.69 -1.80
CA TYR A 94 -8.98 -16.64 -2.75
C TYR A 94 -9.86 -17.14 -3.90
N LEU A 95 -9.67 -18.37 -4.39
CA LEU A 95 -10.56 -18.96 -5.40
C LEU A 95 -12.00 -19.14 -4.89
N ILE A 96 -12.16 -19.62 -3.65
CA ILE A 96 -13.48 -19.76 -3.03
C ILE A 96 -14.16 -18.40 -2.92
N ILE A 97 -13.45 -17.36 -2.48
CA ILE A 97 -14.00 -16.01 -2.38
C ILE A 97 -14.37 -15.44 -3.76
N ILE A 98 -13.51 -15.56 -4.77
CA ILE A 98 -13.81 -15.10 -6.14
C ILE A 98 -15.09 -15.76 -6.65
N SER A 99 -15.20 -17.09 -6.52
CA SER A 99 -16.37 -17.83 -7.02
C SER A 99 -17.65 -17.46 -6.27
N ALA A 100 -17.62 -17.40 -4.94
CA ALA A 100 -18.79 -17.09 -4.13
C ALA A 100 -19.34 -15.68 -4.41
N TYR A 101 -18.47 -14.66 -4.43
CA TYR A 101 -18.91 -13.29 -4.69
C TYR A 101 -19.25 -13.03 -6.15
N SER A 102 -18.64 -13.75 -7.11
CA SER A 102 -19.07 -13.68 -8.52
C SER A 102 -20.50 -14.21 -8.68
N VAL A 103 -20.86 -15.31 -8.01
CA VAL A 103 -22.24 -15.82 -8.03
C VAL A 103 -23.22 -14.83 -7.39
N LEU A 104 -22.85 -14.16 -6.30
CA LEU A 104 -23.68 -13.10 -5.69
C LEU A 104 -23.94 -11.92 -6.65
N ILE A 105 -22.99 -11.58 -7.51
CA ILE A 105 -23.12 -10.49 -8.48
C ILE A 105 -24.08 -10.87 -9.61
N PHE A 106 -23.93 -12.06 -10.21
CA PHE A 106 -24.72 -12.47 -11.37
C PHE A 106 -26.06 -13.09 -11.03
N ALA A 107 -26.20 -13.66 -9.83
CA ALA A 107 -27.37 -14.41 -9.41
C ALA A 107 -27.68 -14.19 -7.92
N PRO A 108 -28.11 -12.98 -7.50
CA PRO A 108 -28.22 -12.58 -6.09
C PRO A 108 -29.18 -13.44 -5.27
N HIS A 109 -30.15 -14.12 -5.91
CA HIS A 109 -31.13 -14.99 -5.24
C HIS A 109 -30.71 -16.46 -5.15
N THR A 110 -29.58 -16.85 -5.75
CA THR A 110 -29.17 -18.27 -5.79
C THR A 110 -28.46 -18.74 -4.54
N LEU A 111 -27.87 -17.83 -3.77
CA LEU A 111 -27.12 -18.17 -2.57
C LEU A 111 -28.01 -18.11 -1.34
N SER A 112 -28.09 -19.23 -0.62
CA SER A 112 -28.81 -19.30 0.65
C SER A 112 -28.11 -18.47 1.72
N THR A 113 -28.88 -18.01 2.71
CA THR A 113 -28.36 -17.30 3.90
C THR A 113 -27.26 -18.10 4.60
N THR A 114 -27.37 -19.43 4.62
CA THR A 114 -26.37 -20.36 5.16
C THR A 114 -25.03 -20.26 4.42
N MET A 115 -25.03 -20.15 3.09
CA MET A 115 -23.79 -20.07 2.32
C MET A 115 -23.07 -18.74 2.52
N LEU A 116 -23.81 -17.64 2.70
CA LEU A 116 -23.24 -16.35 3.08
C LEU A 116 -22.58 -16.42 4.48
N SER A 117 -23.20 -17.09 5.45
CA SER A 117 -22.61 -17.32 6.77
C SER A 117 -21.31 -18.13 6.71
N VAL A 118 -21.25 -19.15 5.84
CA VAL A 118 -20.04 -19.96 5.64
C VAL A 118 -18.92 -19.12 5.02
N VAL A 119 -19.22 -18.34 3.97
CA VAL A 119 -18.23 -17.44 3.35
C VAL A 119 -17.72 -16.41 4.36
N MET A 120 -18.60 -15.89 5.21
CA MET A 120 -18.22 -14.98 6.29
C MET A 120 -17.31 -15.63 7.34
N ALA A 121 -17.62 -16.86 7.76
CA ALA A 121 -16.77 -17.61 8.68
C ALA A 121 -15.37 -17.87 8.08
N LEU A 122 -15.31 -18.14 6.76
CA LEU A 122 -14.06 -18.31 6.04
C LEU A 122 -13.23 -17.02 5.97
N THR A 123 -13.85 -15.87 5.66
CA THR A 123 -13.14 -14.57 5.64
C THR A 123 -12.69 -14.16 7.04
N ALA A 124 -13.49 -14.41 8.07
CA ALA A 124 -13.11 -14.20 9.47
C ALA A 124 -11.92 -15.07 9.88
N GLY A 125 -11.92 -16.35 9.51
CA GLY A 125 -10.81 -17.26 9.74
C GLY A 125 -9.53 -16.82 9.03
N ALA A 126 -9.64 -16.39 7.77
CA ALA A 126 -8.51 -15.87 7.00
C ALA A 126 -7.95 -14.56 7.59
N PHE A 127 -8.82 -13.69 8.11
CA PHE A 127 -8.42 -12.48 8.83
C PHE A 127 -7.60 -12.81 10.09
N LEU A 128 -8.12 -13.68 10.96
CA LEU A 128 -7.43 -14.09 12.19
C LEU A 128 -6.10 -14.80 11.88
N PHE A 129 -6.09 -15.67 10.88
CA PHE A 129 -4.87 -16.36 10.44
C PHE A 129 -3.84 -15.37 9.89
N SER A 130 -4.27 -14.35 9.16
CA SER A 130 -3.38 -13.30 8.65
C SER A 130 -2.80 -12.44 9.77
N LEU A 131 -3.59 -12.08 10.78
CA LEU A 131 -3.07 -11.42 11.99
C LEU A 131 -2.03 -12.26 12.71
N TYR A 132 -2.26 -13.57 12.83
CA TYR A 132 -1.28 -14.50 13.39
C TYR A 132 0.05 -14.49 12.61
N LEU A 133 0.01 -14.50 11.28
CA LEU A 133 1.21 -14.45 10.44
C LEU A 133 1.93 -13.10 10.53
N LEU A 134 1.19 -12.00 10.62
CA LEU A 134 1.76 -10.66 10.85
C LEU A 134 2.46 -10.60 12.21
N PHE A 135 1.84 -11.16 13.26
CA PHE A 135 2.45 -11.28 14.58
C PHE A 135 3.74 -12.12 14.53
N ALA A 136 3.73 -13.25 13.80
CA ALA A 136 4.91 -14.08 13.61
C ALA A 136 6.05 -13.34 12.88
N GLN A 137 5.74 -12.52 11.87
CA GLN A 137 6.74 -11.71 11.17
C GLN A 137 7.35 -10.64 12.08
N ALA A 138 6.52 -9.90 12.80
CA ALA A 138 6.95 -8.79 13.64
C ALA A 138 7.78 -9.25 14.85
N PHE A 139 7.29 -10.24 15.61
CA PHE A 139 7.86 -10.57 16.92
C PHE A 139 8.77 -11.79 16.89
N LEU A 140 8.44 -12.82 16.08
CA LEU A 140 9.14 -14.10 16.10
C LEU A 140 10.27 -14.16 15.07
N LEU A 141 10.01 -13.68 13.85
CA LEU A 141 11.00 -13.66 12.77
C LEU A 141 11.82 -12.36 12.74
N ARG A 142 11.24 -11.24 13.20
CA ARG A 142 11.83 -9.89 13.10
C ARG A 142 12.25 -9.55 11.67
N GLN A 143 11.47 -10.01 10.69
CA GLN A 143 11.69 -9.84 9.27
C GLN A 143 10.35 -9.60 8.57
N TRP A 144 10.31 -8.58 7.73
CA TRP A 144 9.11 -8.21 6.99
C TRP A 144 9.16 -8.76 5.57
N CYS A 145 8.08 -9.44 5.15
CA CYS A 145 7.92 -9.90 3.77
C CYS A 145 6.79 -9.11 3.10
N ILE A 146 7.14 -8.27 2.14
CA ILE A 146 6.17 -7.39 1.46
C ILE A 146 5.04 -8.17 0.77
N TRP A 147 5.33 -9.36 0.26
CA TRP A 147 4.35 -10.21 -0.41
C TRP A 147 3.32 -10.76 0.58
N CYS A 148 3.78 -11.20 1.74
CA CYS A 148 2.91 -11.67 2.80
C CYS A 148 2.11 -10.52 3.42
N LEU A 149 2.72 -9.34 3.60
CA LEU A 149 2.03 -8.13 4.04
C LEU A 149 0.91 -7.74 3.07
N LEU A 150 1.18 -7.76 1.76
CA LEU A 150 0.18 -7.48 0.74
C LEU A 150 -0.97 -8.50 0.76
N SER A 151 -0.67 -9.79 0.88
CA SER A 151 -1.69 -10.84 1.00
C SER A 151 -2.54 -10.67 2.27
N ALA A 152 -1.89 -10.42 3.41
CA ALA A 152 -2.57 -10.20 4.68
C ALA A 152 -3.49 -8.97 4.61
N MET A 153 -3.03 -7.89 3.98
CA MET A 153 -3.83 -6.70 3.73
C MET A 153 -5.08 -6.98 2.90
N LEU A 154 -4.92 -7.70 1.78
CA LEU A 154 -6.05 -8.05 0.93
C LEU A 154 -7.07 -8.91 1.68
N SER A 155 -6.63 -9.88 2.50
CA SER A 155 -7.57 -10.67 3.32
C SER A 155 -8.28 -9.85 4.40
N ILE A 156 -7.59 -8.91 5.05
CA ILE A 156 -8.19 -8.02 6.05
C ILE A 156 -9.26 -7.13 5.39
N ILE A 157 -8.93 -6.54 4.25
CA ILE A 157 -9.83 -5.70 3.47
C ILE A 157 -11.05 -6.49 2.97
N ILE A 158 -10.87 -7.72 2.48
CA ILE A 158 -11.96 -8.60 2.07
C ILE A 158 -12.91 -8.89 3.24
N PHE A 159 -12.36 -9.20 4.42
CA PHE A 159 -13.16 -9.44 5.62
C PHE A 159 -13.96 -8.20 6.01
N ILE A 160 -13.32 -7.02 6.05
CA ILE A 160 -13.99 -5.76 6.38
C ILE A 160 -15.08 -5.44 5.37
N ALA A 161 -14.83 -5.65 4.07
CA ALA A 161 -15.82 -5.42 3.02
C ALA A 161 -17.02 -6.36 3.16
N SER A 162 -16.77 -7.60 3.55
CA SER A 162 -17.81 -8.60 3.81
C SER A 162 -18.71 -8.21 4.97
N LEU A 163 -18.22 -7.47 5.98
CA LEU A 163 -19.03 -6.98 7.09
C LEU A 163 -20.17 -6.08 6.61
N GLY A 164 -19.97 -5.32 5.53
CA GLY A 164 -21.00 -4.45 4.95
C GLY A 164 -22.23 -5.19 4.43
N SER A 165 -22.14 -6.51 4.22
CA SER A 165 -23.26 -7.34 3.80
C SER A 165 -24.13 -7.88 4.96
N ILE A 166 -23.72 -7.66 6.22
CA ILE A 166 -24.37 -8.22 7.41
C ILE A 166 -24.71 -7.10 8.39
N GLY A 167 -26.01 -6.84 8.61
CA GLY A 167 -26.47 -5.73 9.47
C GLY A 167 -25.92 -5.75 10.90
N PHE A 168 -25.80 -6.93 11.52
CA PHE A 168 -25.20 -7.07 12.87
C PHE A 168 -23.72 -6.63 12.90
N ALA A 169 -22.96 -6.93 11.84
CA ALA A 169 -21.56 -6.57 11.75
C ALA A 169 -21.36 -5.05 11.59
N VAL A 170 -22.22 -4.40 10.81
CA VAL A 170 -22.25 -2.93 10.68
C VAL A 170 -22.56 -2.28 12.04
N ALA A 171 -23.48 -2.84 12.82
CA ALA A 171 -23.75 -2.36 14.18
C ALA A 171 -22.52 -2.47 15.09
N PHE A 172 -21.79 -3.59 15.05
CA PHE A 172 -20.54 -3.75 15.79
C PHE A 172 -19.46 -2.74 15.34
N LEU A 173 -19.30 -2.50 14.03
CA LEU A 173 -18.37 -1.50 13.51
C LEU A 173 -18.73 -0.08 13.99
N THR A 174 -20.02 0.21 14.11
CA THR A 174 -20.52 1.48 14.66
C THR A 174 -20.04 1.67 16.11
N GLU A 175 -20.12 0.65 16.95
CA GLU A 175 -19.66 0.70 18.36
C GLU A 175 -18.15 0.96 18.48
N ILE A 176 -17.34 0.41 17.56
CA ILE A 176 -15.88 0.58 17.57
C ILE A 176 -15.39 1.80 16.77
N THR A 177 -16.29 2.67 16.29
CA THR A 177 -15.94 3.85 15.46
C THR A 177 -14.88 4.74 16.12
N THR A 178 -14.93 4.93 17.43
CA THR A 178 -13.92 5.70 18.17
C THR A 178 -12.53 5.07 18.06
N ALA A 179 -12.44 3.75 18.17
CA ALA A 179 -11.20 3.01 17.99
C ALA A 179 -10.70 3.08 16.54
N LEU A 180 -11.61 3.02 15.55
CA LEU A 180 -11.26 3.18 14.13
C LEU A 180 -10.68 4.57 13.83
N LYS A 181 -11.29 5.64 14.36
CA LYS A 181 -10.77 7.01 14.24
C LYS A 181 -9.40 7.16 14.93
N ALA A 182 -9.22 6.55 16.10
CA ALA A 182 -7.93 6.55 16.78
C ALA A 182 -6.85 5.81 15.95
N MET A 183 -7.20 4.65 15.40
CA MET A 183 -6.32 3.88 14.51
C MET A 183 -5.94 4.68 13.26
N HIS A 184 -6.90 5.43 12.69
CA HIS A 184 -6.66 6.33 11.56
C HIS A 184 -5.65 7.43 11.91
N ALA A 185 -5.85 8.10 13.04
CA ALA A 185 -4.94 9.14 13.51
C ALA A 185 -3.52 8.60 13.77
N ILE A 186 -3.40 7.43 14.41
CA ILE A 186 -2.09 6.75 14.63
C ILE A 186 -1.43 6.43 13.27
N GLY A 187 -2.22 6.00 12.29
CA GLY A 187 -1.76 5.77 10.94
C GLY A 187 -1.14 7.03 10.31
N PHE A 188 -1.76 8.20 10.47
CA PHE A 188 -1.17 9.46 10.02
C PHE A 188 0.10 9.81 10.80
N VAL A 189 0.13 9.61 12.12
CA VAL A 189 1.33 9.88 12.93
C VAL A 189 2.53 9.09 12.41
N PHE A 190 2.38 7.78 12.18
CA PHE A 190 3.48 6.97 11.64
C PHE A 190 3.75 7.22 10.16
N GLY A 191 2.69 7.36 9.36
CA GLY A 191 2.77 7.51 7.91
C GLY A 191 3.34 8.85 7.48
N LEU A 192 2.64 9.94 7.80
CA LEU A 192 3.06 11.30 7.51
C LEU A 192 4.34 11.66 8.29
N GLY A 193 4.42 11.29 9.57
CA GLY A 193 5.62 11.54 10.38
C GLY A 193 6.86 10.85 9.81
N GLY A 194 6.73 9.58 9.42
CA GLY A 194 7.79 8.84 8.72
C GLY A 194 8.16 9.48 7.38
N ALA A 195 7.18 9.92 6.58
CA ALA A 195 7.41 10.55 5.29
C ALA A 195 8.14 11.90 5.42
N MET A 196 7.75 12.73 6.40
CA MET A 196 8.42 13.99 6.71
C MET A 196 9.86 13.76 7.20
N ALA A 197 10.05 12.80 8.12
CA ALA A 197 11.38 12.44 8.62
C ALA A 197 12.28 11.92 7.48
N ALA A 198 11.75 11.06 6.61
CA ALA A 198 12.48 10.52 5.47
C ALA A 198 12.88 11.63 4.48
N ALA A 199 11.96 12.56 4.15
CA ALA A 199 12.25 13.69 3.27
C ALA A 199 13.32 14.63 3.87
N PHE A 200 13.26 14.88 5.18
CA PHE A 200 14.24 15.69 5.90
C PHE A 200 15.61 15.02 5.92
N LEU A 201 15.68 13.74 6.32
CA LEU A 201 16.94 13.00 6.38
C LEU A 201 17.55 12.80 5.00
N PHE A 202 16.74 12.47 3.98
CA PHE A 202 17.21 12.38 2.60
C PHE A 202 17.86 13.70 2.15
N SER A 203 17.23 14.83 2.46
CA SER A 203 17.78 16.15 2.15
C SER A 203 19.08 16.45 2.92
N LYS A 204 19.18 15.98 4.17
CA LYS A 204 20.36 16.13 5.03
C LYS A 204 21.53 15.24 4.54
N PHE A 205 21.28 13.98 4.25
CA PHE A 205 22.26 13.01 3.73
C PHE A 205 22.83 13.48 2.40
N LEU A 206 21.99 14.03 1.52
CA LEU A 206 22.45 14.66 0.28
C LEU A 206 23.33 15.91 0.45
N GLY A 207 23.57 16.38 1.68
CA GLY A 207 24.51 17.45 1.97
C GLY A 207 25.94 17.15 1.49
N ASP A 208 26.37 15.89 1.57
CA ASP A 208 27.67 15.43 1.06
C ASP A 208 27.62 14.89 -0.39
N ARG A 209 26.41 14.86 -0.97
CA ARG A 209 26.06 14.46 -2.35
C ARG A 209 26.30 12.98 -2.68
N LYS A 210 26.28 12.14 -1.66
CA LYS A 210 26.21 10.69 -1.80
C LYS A 210 25.28 10.17 -0.71
N ILE A 211 24.92 8.90 -0.81
CA ILE A 211 24.21 8.20 0.25
C ILE A 211 25.01 6.94 0.52
N ASP A 212 25.42 6.73 1.76
CA ASP A 212 26.10 5.52 2.17
C ASP A 212 25.12 4.41 2.61
N GLU A 213 25.65 3.22 2.91
CA GLU A 213 24.82 2.07 3.30
C GLU A 213 24.08 2.25 4.64
N ILE A 214 24.65 3.02 5.57
CA ILE A 214 24.05 3.28 6.89
C ILE A 214 22.89 4.27 6.74
N GLU A 215 23.11 5.31 5.93
CA GLU A 215 22.10 6.29 5.57
C GLU A 215 20.94 5.62 4.81
N LEU A 216 21.24 4.73 3.85
CA LEU A 216 20.23 3.95 3.15
C LEU A 216 19.41 3.10 4.12
N LYS A 217 20.05 2.36 5.04
CA LYS A 217 19.33 1.56 6.06
C LYS A 217 18.43 2.41 6.95
N THR A 218 18.83 3.64 7.25
CA THR A 218 18.00 4.58 8.02
C THR A 218 16.75 5.00 7.24
N LEU A 219 16.91 5.28 5.94
CA LEU A 219 15.77 5.56 5.06
C LEU A 219 14.83 4.35 4.90
N GLN A 220 15.39 3.13 4.88
CA GLN A 220 14.62 1.88 4.83
C GLN A 220 13.74 1.68 6.07
N MET A 221 14.30 1.88 7.27
CA MET A 221 13.51 1.81 8.51
C MET A 221 12.35 2.82 8.53
N LEU A 222 12.57 4.02 7.99
CA LEU A 222 11.49 5.01 7.85
C LEU A 222 10.45 4.59 6.80
N SER A 223 10.89 3.97 5.70
CA SER A 223 10.00 3.39 4.69
C SER A 223 9.06 2.35 5.29
N GLU A 224 9.58 1.43 6.12
CA GLU A 224 8.77 0.45 6.84
C GLU A 224 7.71 1.12 7.74
N LEU A 225 8.09 2.18 8.45
CA LEU A 225 7.16 2.96 9.28
C LEU A 225 6.08 3.67 8.45
N ILE A 226 6.44 4.21 7.27
CA ILE A 226 5.49 4.84 6.33
C ILE A 226 4.45 3.83 5.87
N TRP A 227 4.88 2.62 5.51
CA TRP A 227 3.99 1.54 5.09
C TRP A 227 3.07 1.07 6.21
N LEU A 228 3.57 0.98 7.44
CA LEU A 228 2.73 0.70 8.61
C LEU A 228 1.70 1.80 8.86
N GLY A 229 2.08 3.07 8.71
CA GLY A 229 1.15 4.19 8.81
C GLY A 229 0.05 4.14 7.75
N LEU A 230 0.44 3.93 6.49
CA LEU A 230 -0.47 3.79 5.34
C LEU A 230 -1.45 2.63 5.51
N ALA A 231 -0.94 1.51 6.00
CA ALA A 231 -1.70 0.33 6.38
C ALA A 231 -2.83 0.68 7.36
N LEU A 232 -2.48 1.34 8.47
CA LEU A 232 -3.43 1.72 9.50
C LEU A 232 -4.46 2.74 9.00
N THR A 233 -4.05 3.74 8.20
CA THR A 233 -4.98 4.74 7.64
C THR A 233 -5.96 4.12 6.66
N ILE A 234 -5.49 3.33 5.69
CA ILE A 234 -6.36 2.72 4.67
C ILE A 234 -7.34 1.72 5.30
N VAL A 235 -6.87 0.86 6.21
CA VAL A 235 -7.73 -0.16 6.84
C VAL A 235 -8.79 0.50 7.72
N SER A 236 -8.42 1.50 8.53
CA SER A 236 -9.40 2.25 9.35
C SER A 236 -10.40 3.01 8.50
N GLN A 237 -9.93 3.68 7.44
CA GLN A 237 -10.77 4.45 6.52
C GLN A 237 -11.77 3.55 5.80
N PHE A 238 -11.32 2.37 5.35
CA PHE A 238 -12.18 1.40 4.71
C PHE A 238 -13.22 0.83 5.68
N ALA A 239 -12.84 0.56 6.94
CA ALA A 239 -13.79 0.12 7.96
C ALA A 239 -14.86 1.19 8.25
N LEU A 240 -14.47 2.47 8.32
CA LEU A 240 -15.41 3.58 8.46
C LEU A 240 -16.33 3.71 7.24
N TYR A 241 -15.80 3.50 6.03
CA TYR A 241 -16.58 3.48 4.80
C TYR A 241 -17.65 2.39 4.80
N VAL A 242 -17.31 1.19 5.26
CA VAL A 242 -18.28 0.09 5.39
C VAL A 242 -19.42 0.45 6.36
N THR A 243 -19.14 1.21 7.42
CA THR A 243 -20.17 1.65 8.38
C THR A 243 -21.08 2.75 7.83
N TYR A 244 -20.52 3.72 7.09
CA TYR A 244 -21.24 4.92 6.65
C TYR A 244 -21.14 5.15 5.14
N ALA A 245 -21.33 4.09 4.34
CA ALA A 245 -21.05 4.09 2.91
C ALA A 245 -21.81 5.19 2.15
N GLU A 246 -23.11 5.35 2.41
CA GLU A 246 -23.94 6.34 1.71
C GLU A 246 -23.49 7.79 1.96
N ILE A 247 -23.10 8.09 3.21
CA ILE A 247 -22.65 9.43 3.62
C ILE A 247 -21.24 9.70 3.06
N LEU A 248 -20.32 8.75 3.22
CA LEU A 248 -18.93 8.91 2.85
C LEU A 248 -18.72 8.88 1.33
N ALA A 249 -19.53 8.10 0.58
CA ALA A 249 -19.47 8.09 -0.88
C ALA A 249 -19.89 9.43 -1.50
N ALA A 250 -20.75 10.20 -0.82
CA ALA A 250 -21.15 11.55 -1.23
C ALA A 250 -20.17 12.64 -0.77
N SER A 251 -19.29 12.33 0.20
CA SER A 251 -18.35 13.31 0.77
C SER A 251 -17.14 13.51 -0.14
N ALA A 252 -17.05 14.67 -0.77
CA ALA A 252 -15.91 15.00 -1.62
C ALA A 252 -14.57 15.01 -0.85
N ALA A 253 -14.58 15.43 0.41
CA ALA A 253 -13.39 15.41 1.27
C ALA A 253 -12.87 13.98 1.45
N PHE A 254 -13.75 13.04 1.78
CA PHE A 254 -13.42 11.62 1.92
C PHE A 254 -12.86 11.03 0.62
N LEU A 255 -13.48 11.34 -0.52
CA LEU A 255 -13.04 10.84 -1.82
C LEU A 255 -11.65 11.36 -2.21
N VAL A 256 -11.42 12.67 -2.06
CA VAL A 256 -10.13 13.28 -2.39
C VAL A 256 -9.05 12.83 -1.40
N GLN A 257 -9.37 12.69 -0.12
CA GLN A 257 -8.46 12.12 0.89
C GLN A 257 -8.05 10.70 0.52
N THR A 258 -9.00 9.85 0.12
CA THR A 258 -8.70 8.47 -0.28
C THR A 258 -7.85 8.44 -1.54
N ALA A 259 -8.16 9.28 -2.53
CA ALA A 259 -7.35 9.41 -3.75
C ALA A 259 -5.92 9.88 -3.43
N ALA A 260 -5.76 10.81 -2.48
CA ALA A 260 -4.46 11.28 -2.04
C ALA A 260 -3.66 10.20 -1.33
N LEU A 261 -4.27 9.43 -0.41
CA LEU A 261 -3.60 8.29 0.23
C LEU A 261 -3.22 7.21 -0.79
N PHE A 262 -4.03 7.00 -1.83
CA PHE A 262 -3.69 6.08 -2.91
C PHE A 262 -2.49 6.56 -3.72
N ILE A 263 -2.43 7.85 -4.08
CA ILE A 263 -1.25 8.42 -4.76
C ILE A 263 -0.03 8.32 -3.86
N ALA A 264 -0.15 8.60 -2.55
CA ALA A 264 0.93 8.42 -1.59
C ALA A 264 1.44 6.97 -1.59
N ALA A 265 0.54 5.99 -1.52
CA ALA A 265 0.87 4.56 -1.58
C ALA A 265 1.65 4.19 -2.84
N VAL A 266 1.15 4.60 -4.01
CA VAL A 266 1.73 4.29 -5.31
C VAL A 266 3.11 4.95 -5.45
N MET A 267 3.24 6.22 -5.08
CA MET A 267 4.52 6.95 -5.15
C MET A 267 5.56 6.37 -4.18
N SER A 268 5.16 6.02 -2.95
CA SER A 268 6.02 5.34 -1.98
C SER A 268 6.46 3.95 -2.47
N ALA A 269 5.56 3.19 -3.12
CA ALA A 269 5.91 1.91 -3.75
C ALA A 269 6.93 2.09 -4.88
N ILE A 270 6.72 3.08 -5.75
CA ILE A 270 7.66 3.40 -6.82
C ILE A 270 9.04 3.75 -6.22
N LEU A 271 9.09 4.58 -5.17
CA LEU A 271 10.35 4.97 -4.53
C LEU A 271 11.10 3.75 -3.98
N MET A 272 10.40 2.92 -3.19
CA MET A 272 10.95 1.72 -2.56
C MET A 272 11.39 0.68 -3.59
N ILE A 273 10.58 0.40 -4.62
CA ILE A 273 10.84 -0.70 -5.55
C ILE A 273 11.83 -0.30 -6.64
N ILE A 274 11.72 0.92 -7.17
CA ILE A 274 12.51 1.35 -8.34
C ILE A 274 13.79 2.06 -7.93
N PHE A 275 13.78 2.91 -6.90
CA PHE A 275 14.88 3.85 -6.67
C PHE A 275 15.78 3.47 -5.50
N GLU A 276 15.21 2.96 -4.41
CA GLU A 276 15.95 2.52 -3.22
C GLU A 276 17.15 1.59 -3.51
N PRO A 277 17.04 0.52 -4.33
CA PRO A 277 18.19 -0.37 -4.60
C PRO A 277 19.35 0.31 -5.34
N PHE A 278 19.11 1.46 -5.97
CA PHE A 278 20.12 2.20 -6.72
C PHE A 278 20.62 3.44 -5.99
N LEU A 279 20.05 3.78 -4.82
CA LEU A 279 20.25 5.08 -4.18
C LEU A 279 21.73 5.36 -3.86
N VAL A 280 22.46 4.35 -3.40
CA VAL A 280 23.91 4.40 -3.10
C VAL A 280 24.75 4.58 -4.37
N MET A 281 24.26 4.12 -5.53
CA MET A 281 24.99 4.16 -6.81
C MET A 281 24.72 5.45 -7.61
N ILE A 282 23.72 6.25 -7.24
CA ILE A 282 23.37 7.45 -7.98
C ILE A 282 24.35 8.58 -7.62
N PRO A 283 25.11 9.10 -8.60
CA PRO A 283 25.96 10.26 -8.32
C PRO A 283 25.08 11.50 -8.19
N PHE A 284 25.07 12.15 -7.01
CA PHE A 284 24.40 13.44 -6.82
C PHE A 284 25.32 14.65 -7.09
N LYS A 285 26.63 14.42 -7.19
CA LYS A 285 27.62 15.38 -7.70
C LYS A 285 27.66 15.37 -9.24
N GLU A 286 27.87 16.53 -9.86
CA GLU A 286 28.06 16.63 -11.31
C GLU A 286 29.50 16.21 -11.68
N PRO A 287 29.70 15.37 -12.72
CA PRO A 287 31.05 14.99 -13.14
C PRO A 287 31.80 16.19 -13.71
N GLU A 288 33.09 16.30 -13.41
CA GLU A 288 33.98 17.38 -13.89
C GLU A 288 34.10 17.42 -15.43
N MET A 289 33.87 16.28 -16.10
CA MET A 289 33.87 16.17 -17.56
C MET A 289 32.55 15.58 -18.11
N PRO A 290 31.94 16.19 -19.14
CA PRO A 290 30.63 15.78 -19.68
C PRO A 290 30.59 14.36 -20.27
N ARG A 291 31.73 13.82 -20.73
CA ARG A 291 31.84 12.44 -21.26
C ARG A 291 31.73 11.33 -20.20
N LYS A 292 31.74 11.65 -18.90
CA LYS A 292 31.76 10.67 -17.79
C LYS A 292 30.41 10.50 -17.07
N ARG A 293 29.29 10.95 -17.66
CA ARG A 293 27.96 10.83 -17.04
C ARG A 293 27.54 9.37 -16.93
N SER A 294 27.38 8.89 -15.70
CA SER A 294 26.74 7.59 -15.43
C SER A 294 25.28 7.60 -15.91
N PRO A 295 24.78 6.51 -16.52
CA PRO A 295 23.38 6.40 -16.93
C PRO A 295 22.41 6.58 -15.74
N LEU A 296 22.83 6.25 -14.52
CA LEU A 296 22.04 6.41 -13.30
C LEU A 296 21.77 7.88 -12.92
N SER A 297 22.51 8.84 -13.48
CA SER A 297 22.28 10.27 -13.20
C SER A 297 20.92 10.77 -13.69
N SER A 298 20.28 10.09 -14.65
CA SER A 298 18.92 10.42 -15.12
C SER A 298 17.83 10.11 -14.10
N LEU A 299 18.08 9.20 -13.14
CA LEU A 299 17.13 8.81 -12.09
C LEU A 299 17.00 9.85 -10.98
N ARG A 300 17.91 10.84 -10.92
CA ARG A 300 17.89 11.89 -9.90
C ARG A 300 16.57 12.68 -9.89
N LYS A 301 16.17 13.26 -11.04
CA LYS A 301 14.95 14.06 -11.12
C LYS A 301 13.69 13.26 -10.76
N PRO A 302 13.48 12.03 -11.30
CA PRO A 302 12.38 11.18 -10.87
C PRO A 302 12.29 10.97 -9.35
N ILE A 303 13.41 10.74 -8.65
CA ILE A 303 13.41 10.55 -7.18
C ILE A 303 12.80 11.74 -6.47
N PHE A 304 13.23 12.96 -6.81
CA PHE A 304 12.71 14.18 -6.16
C PHE A 304 11.24 14.43 -6.50
N VAL A 305 10.82 14.15 -7.74
CA VAL A 305 9.42 14.31 -8.15
C VAL A 305 8.53 13.31 -7.40
N ILE A 306 8.90 12.03 -7.39
CA ILE A 306 8.12 10.97 -6.75
C ILE A 306 8.07 11.18 -5.23
N GLY A 307 9.21 11.52 -4.61
CA GLY A 307 9.26 11.86 -3.19
C GLY A 307 8.39 13.07 -2.84
N ALA A 308 8.40 14.11 -3.68
CA ALA A 308 7.54 15.28 -3.49
C ALA A 308 6.05 14.93 -3.61
N LEU A 309 5.67 14.16 -4.64
CA LEU A 309 4.29 13.70 -4.84
C LEU A 309 3.81 12.81 -3.68
N ALA A 310 4.66 11.91 -3.18
CA ALA A 310 4.34 11.06 -2.03
C ALA A 310 4.06 11.91 -0.77
N LEU A 311 4.99 12.81 -0.42
CA LEU A 311 4.88 13.64 0.78
C LEU A 311 3.71 14.63 0.68
N SER A 312 3.53 15.29 -0.48
CA SER A 312 2.41 16.21 -0.66
C SER A 312 1.07 15.48 -0.58
N SER A 313 0.98 14.25 -1.06
CA SER A 313 -0.27 13.49 -0.98
C SER A 313 -0.60 13.09 0.47
N TRP A 314 0.40 12.74 1.28
CA TRP A 314 0.23 12.56 2.73
C TRP A 314 -0.27 13.83 3.42
N LEU A 315 0.36 14.98 3.15
CA LEU A 315 -0.01 16.26 3.74
C LEU A 315 -1.43 16.67 3.35
N PHE A 316 -1.80 16.50 2.07
CA PHE A 316 -3.12 16.85 1.59
C PHE A 316 -4.19 15.93 2.18
N ALA A 317 -3.93 14.62 2.24
CA ALA A 317 -4.82 13.67 2.88
C ALA A 317 -5.05 14.00 4.36
N PHE A 318 -4.00 14.32 5.10
CA PHE A 318 -4.12 14.73 6.50
C PHE A 318 -4.92 16.03 6.66
N ALA A 319 -4.73 17.01 5.77
CA ALA A 319 -5.48 18.25 5.81
C ALA A 319 -6.99 18.05 5.61
N MET A 320 -7.41 17.02 4.85
CA MET A 320 -8.83 16.71 4.66
C MET A 320 -9.56 16.34 5.95
N ASP A 321 -8.86 15.85 6.99
CA ASP A 321 -9.47 15.54 8.30
C ASP A 321 -9.92 16.79 9.07
N TYR A 322 -9.37 17.97 8.72
CA TYR A 322 -9.63 19.23 9.43
C TYR A 322 -10.35 20.27 8.57
N LEU A 323 -10.46 20.02 7.27
CA LEU A 323 -11.15 20.91 6.34
C LEU A 323 -12.64 20.60 6.32
N GLY A 324 -13.47 21.64 6.28
CA GLY A 324 -14.92 21.49 6.17
C GLY A 324 -15.37 20.91 4.83
N GLU A 325 -16.67 20.71 4.66
CA GLU A 325 -17.23 20.24 3.39
C GLU A 325 -17.11 21.33 2.31
N TYR A 326 -16.29 21.05 1.30
CA TYR A 326 -16.14 21.88 0.12
C TYR A 326 -16.69 21.16 -1.12
N GLU A 327 -17.06 21.94 -2.12
CA GLU A 327 -17.44 21.43 -3.44
C GLU A 327 -16.31 20.57 -4.04
N GLY A 328 -16.63 19.36 -4.49
CA GLY A 328 -15.61 18.38 -4.88
C GLY A 328 -14.75 18.79 -6.07
N THR A 329 -15.30 19.54 -7.02
CA THR A 329 -14.55 20.12 -8.14
C THR A 329 -13.42 21.01 -7.64
N ARG A 330 -13.70 21.89 -6.67
CA ARG A 330 -12.72 22.80 -6.07
C ARG A 330 -11.64 22.03 -5.32
N LEU A 331 -12.00 20.99 -4.57
CA LEU A 331 -11.03 20.15 -3.87
C LEU A 331 -10.10 19.41 -4.83
N ILE A 332 -10.62 18.87 -5.93
CA ILE A 332 -9.81 18.19 -6.96
C ILE A 332 -8.84 19.20 -7.61
N PHE A 333 -9.31 20.39 -7.99
CA PHE A 333 -8.45 21.42 -8.54
C PHE A 333 -7.38 21.89 -7.53
N ALA A 334 -7.77 22.10 -6.27
CA ALA A 334 -6.85 22.46 -5.20
C ALA A 334 -5.77 21.39 -5.02
N TYR A 335 -6.15 20.11 -5.03
CA TYR A 335 -5.21 19.00 -4.93
C TYR A 335 -4.27 18.93 -6.15
N ALA A 336 -4.79 19.09 -7.37
CA ALA A 336 -3.97 19.11 -8.58
C ALA A 336 -2.95 20.27 -8.58
N ILE A 337 -3.36 21.47 -8.15
CA ILE A 337 -2.46 22.62 -7.97
C ILE A 337 -1.41 22.31 -6.91
N PHE A 338 -1.81 21.70 -5.79
CA PHE A 338 -0.89 21.31 -4.72
C PHE A 338 0.17 20.31 -5.19
N LEU A 339 -0.21 19.29 -5.98
CA LEU A 339 0.72 18.35 -6.59
C LEU A 339 1.66 19.01 -7.61
N ALA A 340 1.15 19.94 -8.43
CA ALA A 340 1.96 20.68 -9.38
C ALA A 340 3.00 21.57 -8.67
N ALA A 341 2.59 22.27 -7.61
CA ALA A 341 3.48 23.07 -6.77
C ALA A 341 4.54 22.20 -6.07
N ALA A 342 4.16 21.05 -5.52
CA ALA A 342 5.09 20.10 -4.91
C ALA A 342 6.11 19.58 -5.92
N THR A 343 5.66 19.23 -7.13
CA THR A 343 6.54 18.79 -8.23
C THR A 343 7.54 19.88 -8.63
N ALA A 344 7.08 21.12 -8.78
CA ALA A 344 7.96 22.26 -9.05
C ALA A 344 8.98 22.46 -7.92
N GLY A 345 8.54 22.37 -6.66
CA GLY A 345 9.40 22.44 -5.48
C GLY A 345 10.48 21.35 -5.47
N GLY A 346 10.11 20.10 -5.75
CA GLY A 346 11.04 18.97 -5.86
C GLY A 346 12.09 19.17 -6.97
N LEU A 347 11.68 19.69 -8.13
CA LEU A 347 12.59 20.01 -9.24
C LEU A 347 13.53 21.19 -8.92
N ILE A 348 13.03 22.22 -8.22
CA ILE A 348 13.87 23.33 -7.75
C ILE A 348 14.90 22.83 -6.74
N TRP A 349 14.48 21.95 -5.82
CA TRP A 349 15.38 21.35 -4.83
C TRP A 349 16.47 20.49 -5.48
N GLU A 350 16.11 19.63 -6.46
CA GLU A 350 17.08 18.86 -7.25
C GLU A 350 18.15 19.76 -7.88
N ARG A 351 17.73 20.88 -8.48
CA ARG A 351 18.65 21.87 -9.08
C ARG A 351 19.57 22.52 -8.03
N ARG A 352 19.09 22.78 -6.81
CA ARG A 352 19.92 23.33 -5.72
C ARG A 352 20.98 22.33 -5.27
N VAL A 353 20.60 21.08 -5.05
CA VAL A 353 21.53 19.98 -4.70
C VAL A 353 22.60 19.83 -5.80
N LYS A 354 22.21 20.00 -7.06
CA LYS A 354 23.13 20.00 -8.20
C LYS A 354 24.08 21.22 -8.22
N LYS A 355 23.57 22.42 -7.97
CA LYS A 355 24.27 23.70 -8.20
C LYS A 355 25.23 24.12 -7.08
N ASN A 356 25.07 23.64 -5.84
CA ASN A 356 25.96 24.00 -4.74
C ASN A 356 27.41 23.55 -5.02
N ARG A 357 28.18 24.27 -5.83
CA ARG A 357 29.63 24.27 -5.78
C ARG A 357 29.96 24.82 -4.40
N LYS A 358 30.62 24.03 -3.54
CA LYS A 358 31.33 24.65 -2.42
C LYS A 358 32.26 25.68 -3.05
N ASN A 359 32.11 26.94 -2.66
CA ASN A 359 33.19 27.91 -2.77
C ASN A 359 34.47 27.32 -2.18
#